data_AF-A0A974UFY6-F1
#
_entry.id   AF-A0A974UFY6-F1
#
_cell.length_a   1.000
_cell.length_b   1.000
_cell.length_c   1.000
_cell.angle_alpha   90.00
_cell.angle_beta   90.00
_cell.angle_gamma   90.00
#
_symmetry.space_group_name_H-M   'P 1'
#
loop_
_entity.id
_entity.type
_entity.pdbx_description
1 polymer ?
#
loop_
_entity_poly.entity_id
_entity_poly.type
_entity_poly.pdbx_seq_one_letter_code
_entity_poly.pdbx_strand_id
1 'polypeptide(L)'
;MEKTKLTGQYNSDENKIVFNFEEGQSLELNTENDIDFTDLVKQLTLLIEIEKEIDISLDEPDEPKLKIIYETITEIIEAYNSNLKDFMNTQVVDENDD
;
A
#
# COMPACT_ATOMS: atom_id res chain seq x y z
N MET A 1 17.16 -0.33 6.17
CA MET A 1 15.79 -0.87 6.28
C MET A 1 15.66 -1.96 5.25
N GLU A 2 15.21 -3.15 5.65
CA GLU A 2 14.60 -4.06 4.68
C GLU A 2 13.33 -3.41 4.15
N LYS A 3 12.97 -3.72 2.90
CA LYS A 3 11.76 -3.22 2.25
C LYS A 3 10.89 -4.40 1.91
N THR A 4 9.59 -4.24 2.07
CA THR A 4 8.64 -5.25 1.62
C THR A 4 8.10 -4.83 0.26
N LYS A 5 8.14 -5.75 -0.70
CA LYS A 5 7.59 -5.49 -2.04
C LYS A 5 6.09 -5.75 -2.05
N LEU A 6 5.34 -4.74 -2.50
CA LEU A 6 3.93 -4.84 -2.84
C LEU A 6 3.81 -4.87 -4.37
N THR A 7 3.33 -5.99 -4.89
CA THR A 7 2.96 -6.11 -6.31
C THR A 7 1.46 -6.06 -6.44
N GLY A 8 0.90 -5.47 -7.49
CA GLY A 8 -0.53 -5.59 -7.72
C GLY A 8 -0.91 -5.67 -9.18
N GLN A 9 -2.01 -6.40 -9.41
CA GLN A 9 -2.51 -6.74 -10.72
C GLN A 9 -4.03 -6.60 -10.74
N TYR A 10 -4.56 -6.09 -11.85
CA TYR A 10 -5.99 -6.10 -12.09
C TYR A 10 -6.40 -7.40 -12.76
N ASN A 11 -7.38 -8.09 -12.17
CA ASN A 11 -8.08 -9.18 -12.78
C ASN A 11 -9.41 -8.68 -13.36
N SER A 12 -9.44 -8.49 -14.68
CA SER A 12 -10.62 -8.04 -15.41
C SER A 12 -11.78 -9.04 -15.43
N ASP A 13 -11.47 -10.33 -15.35
CA ASP A 13 -12.51 -11.38 -15.36
C ASP A 13 -13.29 -11.41 -14.05
N GLU A 14 -12.65 -10.98 -12.95
CA GLU A 14 -13.22 -10.98 -11.61
C GLU A 14 -13.59 -9.57 -11.11
N ASN A 15 -13.31 -8.51 -11.88
CA ASN A 15 -13.42 -7.12 -11.43
C ASN A 15 -12.73 -6.91 -10.08
N LYS A 16 -11.47 -7.36 -9.98
CA LYS A 16 -10.69 -7.29 -8.75
C LYS A 16 -9.31 -6.71 -8.99
N ILE A 17 -8.81 -5.92 -8.05
CA ILE A 17 -7.39 -5.63 -7.95
C ILE A 17 -6.82 -6.48 -6.82
N VAL A 18 -5.79 -7.26 -7.13
CA VAL A 18 -5.10 -8.11 -6.16
C VAL A 18 -3.72 -7.52 -5.91
N PHE A 19 -3.44 -7.22 -4.66
CA PHE A 19 -2.12 -6.83 -4.18
C PHE A 19 -1.50 -8.00 -3.45
N ASN A 20 -0.27 -8.36 -3.76
CA ASN A 20 0.50 -9.42 -3.14
C ASN A 20 1.75 -8.83 -2.50
N PHE A 21 1.93 -9.12 -1.21
CA PHE A 21 3.13 -8.84 -0.45
C PHE A 21 4.09 -10.01 -0.61
N GLU A 22 5.40 -9.73 -0.63
CA GLU A 22 6.45 -10.75 -0.73
C GLU A 22 6.37 -11.80 0.40
N GLU A 23 5.83 -11.44 1.55
CA GLU A 23 5.63 -12.34 2.70
C GLU A 23 4.41 -13.27 2.58
N GLY A 24 3.75 -13.28 1.42
CA GLY A 24 2.63 -14.18 1.12
C GLY A 24 1.26 -13.69 1.59
N GLN A 25 1.16 -12.45 2.08
CA GLN A 25 -0.11 -11.79 2.35
C GLN A 25 -0.66 -11.17 1.07
N SER A 26 -1.99 -11.13 0.93
CA SER A 26 -2.66 -10.50 -0.20
C SER A 26 -3.82 -9.61 0.24
N LEU A 27 -3.99 -8.50 -0.45
CA LEU A 27 -5.13 -7.58 -0.33
C LEU A 27 -5.93 -7.66 -1.63
N GLU A 28 -7.21 -7.99 -1.53
CA GLU A 28 -8.13 -8.03 -2.68
C GLU A 28 -9.12 -6.88 -2.59
N LEU A 29 -9.26 -6.13 -3.68
CA LEU A 29 -10.25 -5.07 -3.83
C LEU A 29 -11.23 -5.44 -4.92
N ASN A 30 -12.50 -5.61 -4.56
CA ASN A 30 -13.57 -5.78 -5.53
C ASN A 30 -13.96 -4.40 -6.11
N THR A 31 -13.98 -4.29 -7.44
CA THR A 31 -14.28 -3.07 -8.19
C THR A 31 -15.66 -3.07 -8.85
N GLU A 32 -16.50 -4.10 -8.64
CA GLU A 32 -17.89 -4.15 -9.13
C GLU A 32 -18.77 -3.10 -8.47
N ASN A 33 -18.56 -2.86 -7.16
CA ASN A 33 -19.34 -1.92 -6.36
C ASN A 33 -18.48 -0.70 -5.96
N ASP A 34 -19.08 0.22 -5.18
CA ASP A 34 -18.32 1.28 -4.53
C ASP A 34 -17.20 0.65 -3.69
N ILE A 35 -15.98 1.15 -3.87
CA ILE A 35 -14.80 0.66 -3.15
C ILE A 35 -14.88 1.17 -1.73
N ASP A 36 -14.85 0.25 -0.77
CA ASP A 36 -14.73 0.61 0.64
C ASP A 36 -13.28 0.98 0.96
N PHE A 37 -12.97 2.26 0.73
CA PHE A 37 -11.65 2.83 1.06
C PHE A 37 -11.32 2.74 2.55
N THR A 38 -12.32 2.63 3.43
CA THR A 38 -12.07 2.49 4.88
C THR A 38 -11.47 1.12 5.18
N ASP A 39 -12.03 0.07 4.57
CA ASP A 39 -11.52 -1.28 4.73
C ASP A 39 -10.15 -1.45 4.08
N LEU A 40 -9.94 -0.86 2.89
CA LEU A 40 -8.63 -0.77 2.23
C LEU A 40 -7.57 -0.15 3.15
N VAL A 41 -7.85 1.03 3.73
CA VAL A 41 -6.90 1.70 4.63
C VAL A 41 -6.63 0.86 5.88
N LYS A 42 -7.64 0.18 6.44
CA LYS A 42 -7.43 -0.73 7.59
C LYS A 42 -6.55 -1.91 7.25
N GLN A 43 -6.80 -2.57 6.12
CA GLN A 43 -5.99 -3.71 5.69
C GLN A 43 -4.55 -3.27 5.39
N LEU A 44 -4.37 -2.14 4.71
CA LEU A 44 -3.06 -1.54 4.51
C LEU A 44 -2.37 -1.24 5.85
N THR A 45 -3.07 -0.62 6.80
CA THR A 45 -2.54 -0.30 8.13
C THR A 45 -2.13 -1.55 8.91
N LEU A 46 -2.91 -2.63 8.85
CA LEU A 46 -2.58 -3.90 9.49
C LEU A 46 -1.37 -4.57 8.87
N LEU A 47 -1.20 -4.47 7.56
CA LEU A 47 -0.04 -5.00 6.83
C LEU A 47 1.22 -4.18 7.14
N ILE A 48 1.02 -2.88 7.36
CA ILE A 48 2.00 -1.86 7.76
C ILE A 48 2.45 -2.02 9.23
N GLU A 49 1.57 -2.46 10.14
CA GLU A 49 1.92 -2.65 11.56
C GLU A 49 2.93 -3.81 11.77
N ILE A 50 3.16 -4.63 10.73
CA ILE A 50 3.96 -5.85 10.81
C ILE A 50 5.34 -5.67 10.13
N GLU A 51 5.52 -4.76 9.16
CA GLU A 51 6.75 -4.63 8.35
C GLU A 51 7.05 -3.20 7.83
N LYS A 52 8.26 -3.05 7.26
CA LYS A 52 9.04 -1.83 6.97
C LYS A 52 8.57 -1.05 5.70
N GLU A 53 9.37 -0.06 5.26
CA GLU A 53 9.16 0.75 4.03
C GLU A 53 8.68 -0.11 2.85
N ILE A 54 7.56 0.29 2.23
CA ILE A 54 6.88 -0.50 1.18
C ILE A 54 7.34 -0.03 -0.19
N ASP A 55 7.79 -0.95 -1.04
CA ASP A 55 8.08 -0.67 -2.45
C ASP A 55 6.91 -1.15 -3.33
N ILE A 56 6.32 -0.24 -4.10
CA ILE A 56 5.13 -0.54 -4.91
C ILE A 56 5.53 -0.81 -6.35
N SER A 57 5.03 -1.92 -6.89
CA SER A 57 5.09 -2.24 -8.31
C SER A 57 3.69 -2.62 -8.79
N LEU A 58 3.00 -1.66 -9.37
CA LEU A 58 1.66 -1.86 -9.94
C LEU A 58 1.73 -1.69 -11.45
N ASP A 59 1.01 -2.54 -12.19
CA ASP A 59 0.82 -2.35 -13.62
C ASP A 59 -0.18 -1.19 -13.83
N GLU A 60 0.18 -0.17 -14.61
CA GLU A 60 -0.72 0.95 -14.90
C GLU A 60 -1.89 0.47 -15.78
N PRO A 61 -3.15 0.61 -15.33
CA PRO A 61 -4.30 0.17 -16.09
C PRO A 61 -4.75 1.21 -17.11
N ASP A 62 -5.20 0.76 -18.29
CA ASP A 62 -5.75 1.62 -19.34
C ASP A 62 -7.16 2.14 -19.02
N GLU A 63 -7.87 1.53 -18.07
CA GLU A 63 -9.23 1.89 -17.72
C GLU A 63 -9.28 3.09 -16.74
N PRO A 64 -10.04 4.16 -17.03
CA PRO A 64 -10.06 5.37 -16.20
C PRO A 64 -10.43 5.12 -14.73
N LYS A 65 -11.38 4.21 -14.46
CA LYS A 65 -11.78 3.85 -13.10
C LYS A 65 -10.63 3.21 -12.34
N LEU A 66 -9.90 2.31 -13.00
CA LEU A 66 -8.77 1.60 -12.43
C LEU A 66 -7.58 2.52 -12.21
N LYS A 67 -7.38 3.50 -13.10
CA LYS A 67 -6.35 4.52 -12.94
C LYS A 67 -6.53 5.34 -11.66
N ILE A 68 -7.76 5.74 -11.34
CA ILE A 68 -8.07 6.44 -10.09
C ILE A 68 -7.72 5.57 -8.87
N ILE A 69 -8.06 4.28 -8.92
CA ILE A 69 -7.77 3.35 -7.81
C ILE A 69 -6.26 3.15 -7.66
N TYR A 70 -5.55 2.96 -8.77
CA TYR A 70 -4.10 2.87 -8.82
C TYR A 70 -3.43 4.11 -8.20
N GLU A 71 -3.84 5.31 -8.63
CA GLU A 71 -3.29 6.59 -8.15
C GLU A 71 -3.55 6.75 -6.65
N THR A 72 -4.78 6.47 -6.21
CA THR A 72 -5.17 6.57 -4.79
C THR A 72 -4.33 5.65 -3.90
N ILE A 73 -4.13 4.40 -4.31
CA ILE A 73 -3.36 3.44 -3.53
C ILE A 73 -1.87 3.82 -3.49
N THR A 74 -1.35 4.29 -4.62
CA THR A 74 0.03 4.80 -4.69
C THR A 74 0.22 5.95 -3.71
N GLU A 75 -0.67 6.95 -3.71
CA GLU A 75 -0.62 8.09 -2.79
C GLU A 75 -0.70 7.66 -1.32
N ILE A 76 -1.58 6.71 -0.98
CA ILE A 76 -1.71 6.21 0.40
C ILE A 76 -0.39 5.60 0.90
N ILE A 77 0.27 4.79 0.07
CA ILE A 77 1.51 4.11 0.44
C ILE A 77 2.69 5.09 0.46
N GLU A 78 2.77 6.04 -0.49
CA GLU A 78 3.78 7.09 -0.47
C GLU A 78 3.66 7.95 0.79
N ALA A 79 2.44 8.36 1.15
CA ALA A 79 2.16 9.10 2.37
C ALA A 79 2.54 8.29 3.62
N TYR A 80 2.22 6.99 3.64
CA TYR A 80 2.65 6.10 4.72
C TYR A 80 4.19 6.04 4.84
N ASN A 81 4.89 5.79 3.73
CA ASN A 81 6.36 5.70 3.71
C ASN A 81 7.02 7.02 4.15
N SER A 82 6.44 8.16 3.78
CA SER A 82 6.90 9.47 4.26
C SER A 82 6.74 9.60 5.77
N ASN A 83 5.57 9.28 6.31
CA ASN A 83 5.32 9.34 7.75
C ASN A 83 6.21 8.36 8.54
N LEU A 84 6.47 7.15 8.00
CA LEU A 84 7.37 6.19 8.62
C LEU A 84 8.81 6.74 8.69
N LYS A 85 9.28 7.39 7.62
CA LYS A 85 10.58 8.07 7.61
C LYS A 85 10.65 9.18 8.65
N ASP A 86 9.61 10.00 8.75
CA ASP A 86 9.55 11.10 9.73
C ASP A 86 9.53 10.57 11.17
N PHE A 87 8.72 9.55 11.46
CA PHE A 87 8.67 8.89 12.76
C PHE A 87 10.04 8.32 13.17
N MET A 88 10.71 7.62 12.25
CA MET A 88 12.02 7.02 12.51
C MET A 88 13.12 8.07 12.66
N ASN A 89 13.13 9.10 11.81
CA ASN A 89 14.06 10.23 11.95
C ASN A 89 13.88 10.96 13.28
N THR A 90 12.65 11.05 13.79
CA THR A 90 12.36 11.65 15.10
C THR A 90 12.92 10.79 16.24
N GLN A 91 12.80 9.46 16.17
CA GLN A 91 13.36 8.55 17.19
C GLN A 91 14.90 8.54 17.22
N VAL A 92 15.56 8.65 16.06
CA VAL A 92 17.04 8.70 15.98
C VAL A 92 17.60 9.99 16.59
N VAL A 93 16.82 11.07 16.63
CA VAL A 93 17.24 12.34 17.24
C VAL A 93 17.14 12.27 18.77
N ASP A 94 16.15 11.58 19.34
CA ASP A 94 15.99 11.41 20.80
C ASP A 94 17.05 10.45 21.42
N GLU A 95 17.63 9.52 20.66
CA GLU A 95 18.67 8.59 21.17
C GLU A 95 20.10 9.20 21.21
N ASN A 96 20.31 10.39 20.66
CA ASN A 96 21.64 11.03 20.56
C ASN A 96 21.83 12.22 21.53
N ASP A 97 20.88 12.47 22.44
CA ASP A 97 20.89 13.57 23.41
C ASP A 97 21.24 13.13 24.86
N ASP A 98 21.97 12.01 25.04
CA ASP A 98 22.57 11.57 26.33
C ASP A 98 24.13 11.49 26.28
#